data_AF-A0A3M0JEB7-F1
#
_entry.id   AF-A0A3M0JEB7-F1
#
_cell.length_a   1.000
_cell.length_b   1.000
_cell.length_c   1.000
_cell.angle_alpha   90.00
_cell.angle_beta   90.00
_cell.angle_gamma   90.00
#
_symmetry.space_group_name_H-M   'P 1'
#
loop_
_entity.id
_entity.type
_entity.pdbx_description
1 polymer ?
#
loop_
_entity_poly.entity_id
_entity_poly.type
_entity_poly.pdbx_seq_one_letter_code
_entity_poly.pdbx_strand_id
1 'polypeptide(L)'
;MSTRSFPPRSFITFRGLRQRFHFTLGLTFATQERDGLLLYNGRFNERHDFVALEIVDEQLQLTFSAGETTTTVSPFVPGGVSDGQWHRVQLHYYNKPVVGHSGVPQGPSEQKVAVVTVDDCDTAMALRFGPLLGNYSCAAQGTQTGSKK
;
A
#
# COMPACT_ATOMS: atom_id res chain seq x y z
N MET A 1 -17.75 -15.80 -6.57
CA MET A 1 -16.76 -15.23 -5.62
C MET A 1 -17.22 -15.63 -4.22
N SER A 2 -16.38 -16.27 -3.40
CA SER A 2 -16.73 -16.55 -2.00
C SER A 2 -16.16 -15.45 -1.11
N THR A 3 -17.00 -14.77 -0.34
CA THR A 3 -16.56 -13.80 0.68
C THR A 3 -16.39 -14.48 2.05
N ARG A 4 -15.58 -13.87 2.92
CA ARG A 4 -15.43 -14.24 4.33
C ARG A 4 -15.69 -12.99 5.17
N SER A 5 -16.49 -13.12 6.22
CA SER A 5 -16.73 -12.06 7.19
C SER A 5 -15.77 -12.21 8.38
N PHE A 6 -15.24 -11.08 8.86
CA PHE A 6 -14.37 -11.02 10.03
C PHE A 6 -15.06 -10.19 11.12
N PRO A 7 -15.58 -10.82 12.19
CA PRO A 7 -15.99 -10.09 13.38
C PRO A 7 -14.82 -9.33 14.03
N PRO A 8 -15.07 -8.39 14.95
CA PRO A 8 -14.02 -7.70 15.67
C PRO A 8 -13.00 -8.68 16.28
N ARG A 9 -11.70 -8.34 16.18
CA ARG A 9 -10.58 -9.15 16.70
C ARG A 9 -10.44 -10.55 16.10
N SER A 10 -10.98 -10.79 14.91
CA SER A 10 -10.74 -12.02 14.15
C SER A 10 -9.74 -11.78 13.01
N PHE A 11 -8.94 -12.80 12.70
CA PHE A 11 -7.97 -12.75 11.61
C PHE A 11 -7.69 -14.17 11.10
N ILE A 12 -7.11 -14.25 9.91
CA ILE A 12 -6.50 -15.47 9.38
C ILE A 12 -5.04 -15.21 9.05
N THR A 13 -4.23 -16.25 9.15
CA THR A 13 -2.81 -16.17 8.84
C THR A 13 -2.49 -17.00 7.61
N PHE A 14 -1.61 -16.47 6.77
CA PHE A 14 -1.05 -17.16 5.63
C PHE A 14 0.46 -17.30 5.80
N ARG A 15 1.09 -18.08 4.93
CA ARG A 15 2.56 -18.05 4.82
C ARG A 15 2.98 -16.62 4.48
N GLY A 16 3.95 -16.11 5.24
CA GLY A 16 4.42 -14.74 5.07
C GLY A 16 4.94 -14.46 3.66
N LEU A 17 4.73 -13.24 3.18
CA LEU A 17 5.25 -12.76 1.91
C LEU A 17 6.78 -12.74 1.96
N ARG A 18 7.43 -13.49 1.07
CA ARG A 18 8.91 -13.60 1.02
C ARG A 18 9.55 -12.73 -0.06
N GLN A 19 8.75 -12.10 -0.91
CA GLN A 19 9.23 -11.25 -2.01
C GLN A 19 9.68 -9.89 -1.45
N ARG A 20 10.99 -9.63 -1.46
CA ARG A 20 11.58 -8.46 -0.80
C ARG A 20 11.73 -7.22 -1.71
N PHE A 21 11.85 -7.43 -3.02
CA PHE A 21 12.18 -6.37 -3.98
C PHE A 21 11.02 -5.96 -4.87
N HIS A 22 10.04 -6.84 -5.04
CA HIS A 22 8.89 -6.59 -5.89
C HIS A 22 7.74 -7.50 -5.48
N PHE A 23 6.58 -6.93 -5.18
CA PHE A 23 5.35 -7.67 -5.04
C PHE A 23 4.14 -6.81 -5.39
N THR A 24 3.05 -7.49 -5.76
CA THR A 24 1.74 -6.88 -5.93
C THR A 24 0.76 -7.61 -5.04
N LEU A 25 -0.05 -6.85 -4.30
CA LEU A 25 -1.15 -7.37 -3.49
C LEU A 25 -2.44 -6.75 -3.96
N GLY A 26 -3.47 -7.58 -4.10
CA GLY A 26 -4.81 -7.14 -4.43
C GLY A 26 -5.80 -7.74 -3.45
N LEU A 27 -6.71 -6.91 -2.93
CA LEU A 27 -7.83 -7.39 -2.12
C LEU A 27 -9.08 -6.58 -2.42
N THR A 28 -10.23 -7.17 -2.12
CA THR A 28 -11.54 -6.52 -2.21
C THR A 28 -12.22 -6.67 -0.86
N PHE A 29 -12.74 -5.58 -0.32
CA PHE A 29 -13.38 -5.56 0.99
C PHE A 29 -14.63 -4.66 0.98
N ALA A 30 -15.50 -4.85 1.96
CA ALA A 30 -16.61 -3.96 2.26
C ALA A 30 -16.73 -3.86 3.79
N THR A 31 -16.89 -2.65 4.32
CA THR A 31 -16.95 -2.42 5.77
C THR A 31 -17.75 -1.16 6.08
N GLN A 32 -18.28 -1.06 7.30
CA GLN A 32 -18.80 0.18 7.89
C GLN A 32 -17.95 0.64 9.08
N GLU A 33 -16.90 -0.12 9.43
CA GLU A 33 -15.97 0.26 10.48
C GLU A 33 -15.05 1.37 9.96
N ARG A 34 -14.89 2.43 10.76
CA ARG A 34 -14.07 3.60 10.42
C ARG A 34 -12.57 3.32 10.55
N ASP A 35 -12.20 2.33 11.36
CA ASP A 35 -10.83 1.95 11.62
C ASP A 35 -10.68 0.42 11.58
N GLY A 36 -9.62 -0.09 10.95
CA GLY A 36 -9.39 -1.53 10.89
C GLY A 36 -8.15 -1.96 10.13
N LEU A 37 -7.51 -3.04 10.60
CA LEU A 37 -6.36 -3.65 9.93
C LEU A 37 -6.82 -4.64 8.86
N LEU A 38 -6.47 -4.38 7.60
CA LEU A 38 -6.81 -5.26 6.47
C LEU A 38 -5.70 -6.29 6.18
N LEU A 39 -4.45 -5.86 6.28
CA LEU A 39 -3.29 -6.73 6.04
C LEU A 39 -2.11 -6.28 6.89
N TYR A 40 -1.42 -7.24 7.47
CA TYR A 40 -0.13 -7.03 8.11
C TYR A 40 0.85 -8.11 7.69
N ASN A 41 2.01 -7.71 7.19
CA ASN A 41 3.13 -8.59 6.97
C ASN A 41 4.39 -7.96 7.57
N GLY A 42 4.85 -8.52 8.68
CA GLY A 42 5.98 -7.99 9.43
C GLY A 42 6.30 -8.88 10.61
N ARG A 43 7.33 -8.51 11.37
CA ARG A 43 7.64 -9.14 12.66
C ARG A 43 6.93 -8.37 13.77
N PHE A 44 6.44 -9.08 14.78
CA PHE A 44 5.65 -8.54 15.91
C PHE A 44 6.33 -7.46 16.78
N ASN A 45 7.54 -7.01 16.44
CA ASN A 45 8.30 -6.05 17.24
C ASN A 45 8.43 -4.66 16.60
N GLU A 46 7.79 -4.39 15.45
CA GLU A 46 7.78 -3.10 14.71
C GLU A 46 9.16 -2.51 14.35
N ARG A 47 10.25 -3.17 14.74
CA ARG A 47 11.65 -2.77 14.53
C ARG A 47 12.25 -3.33 13.25
N HIS A 48 11.47 -4.10 12.50
CA HIS A 48 11.91 -4.78 11.29
C HIS A 48 11.00 -4.45 10.12
N ASP A 49 11.43 -4.81 8.92
CA ASP A 49 10.68 -4.65 7.69
C ASP A 49 9.23 -5.12 7.88
N PHE A 50 8.27 -4.22 7.62
CA PHE A 50 6.85 -4.53 7.68
C PHE A 50 6.07 -3.76 6.61
N VAL A 51 4.89 -4.28 6.29
CA VAL A 51 3.86 -3.60 5.51
C VAL A 51 2.51 -3.82 6.18
N ALA A 52 1.79 -2.73 6.40
CA ALA A 52 0.46 -2.69 6.97
C ALA A 52 -0.47 -1.94 6.03
N LEU A 53 -1.64 -2.51 5.75
CA LEU A 53 -2.73 -1.84 5.05
C LEU A 53 -3.92 -1.75 6.00
N GLU A 54 -4.39 -0.53 6.20
CA GLU A 54 -5.29 -0.14 7.27
C GLU A 54 -6.37 0.78 6.73
N ILE A 55 -7.50 0.80 7.42
CA ILE A 55 -8.48 1.88 7.33
C ILE A 55 -8.27 2.73 8.59
N VAL A 56 -8.11 4.03 8.41
CA VAL A 56 -7.92 5.01 9.47
C VAL A 56 -8.83 6.19 9.17
N ASP A 57 -9.76 6.48 10.06
CA ASP A 57 -10.76 7.53 9.89
C ASP A 57 -11.48 7.47 8.52
N GLU A 58 -11.98 6.26 8.18
CA GLU A 58 -12.70 5.94 6.93
C GLU A 58 -11.85 6.03 5.65
N GLN A 59 -10.54 6.28 5.75
CA GLN A 59 -9.63 6.36 4.61
C GLN A 59 -8.65 5.20 4.61
N LEU A 60 -8.22 4.81 3.41
CA LEU A 60 -7.21 3.78 3.25
C LEU A 60 -5.82 4.34 3.52
N GLN A 61 -5.05 3.63 4.34
CA GLN A 61 -3.67 3.97 4.67
C GLN A 61 -2.77 2.74 4.51
N LEU A 62 -1.67 2.91 3.79
CA LEU A 62 -0.56 1.96 3.80
C LEU A 62 0.58 2.52 4.66
N THR A 63 1.08 1.70 5.56
CA THR A 63 2.27 2.00 6.36
C THR A 63 3.31 0.92 6.08
N PHE A 64 4.52 1.30 5.68
CA PHE A 64 5.59 0.32 5.48
C PHE A 64 6.93 0.80 6.03
N SER A 65 7.76 -0.16 6.44
CA SER A 65 9.14 0.04 6.85
C SER A 65 10.03 -0.95 6.15
N ALA A 66 11.22 -0.50 5.74
CA ALA A 66 12.29 -1.34 5.21
C ALA A 66 13.49 -1.43 6.16
N GLY A 67 13.27 -1.25 7.47
CA GLY A 67 14.22 -1.58 8.53
C GLY A 67 14.70 -0.40 9.37
N GLU A 68 14.48 0.84 8.94
CA GLU A 68 14.93 2.03 9.69
C GLU A 68 13.83 3.04 9.92
N THR A 69 13.17 3.49 8.85
CA THR A 69 12.10 4.49 8.92
C THR A 69 10.76 3.92 8.49
N THR A 70 9.68 4.58 8.88
CA THR A 70 8.33 4.25 8.46
C THR A 70 7.89 5.27 7.41
N THR A 71 7.21 4.81 6.37
CA THR A 71 6.61 5.64 5.32
C THR A 71 5.12 5.34 5.24
N THR A 72 4.32 6.39 5.24
CA THR A 72 2.87 6.32 5.11
C THR A 72 2.45 6.75 3.70
N VAL A 73 1.50 6.03 3.11
CA VAL A 73 0.94 6.28 1.79
C VAL A 73 -0.58 6.25 1.90
N SER A 74 -1.20 7.41 1.72
CA SER A 74 -2.63 7.58 1.94
C SER A 74 -3.27 8.14 0.66
N PRO A 75 -3.84 7.29 -0.21
CA PRO A 75 -4.80 7.77 -1.19
C PRO A 75 -6.02 8.35 -0.47
N PHE A 76 -6.79 9.15 -1.17
CA PHE A 76 -8.01 9.73 -0.63
C PHE A 76 -9.20 9.41 -1.54
N VAL A 77 -10.24 8.83 -0.93
CA VAL A 77 -11.49 8.48 -1.59
C VAL A 77 -12.58 9.42 -1.05
N PRO A 78 -13.22 10.22 -1.91
CA PRO A 78 -14.35 11.06 -1.49
C PRO A 78 -15.46 10.21 -0.87
N GLY A 79 -15.84 10.53 0.38
CA GLY A 79 -16.83 9.75 1.13
C GLY A 79 -16.26 8.58 1.93
N GLY A 80 -14.96 8.27 1.77
CA GLY A 80 -14.30 7.17 2.47
C GLY A 80 -14.53 5.80 1.85
N VAL A 81 -13.95 4.78 2.47
CA VAL A 81 -14.05 3.36 2.08
C VAL A 81 -14.88 2.53 3.08
N SER A 82 -15.53 3.20 4.03
CA SER A 82 -16.34 2.62 5.10
C SER A 82 -17.85 2.80 4.86
N ASP A 83 -18.27 2.82 3.59
CA ASP A 83 -19.65 3.07 3.15
C ASP A 83 -20.51 1.79 3.01
N GLY A 84 -19.94 0.63 3.37
CA GLY A 84 -20.55 -0.69 3.20
C GLY A 84 -20.56 -1.21 1.76
N GLN A 85 -19.99 -0.48 0.80
CA GLN A 85 -19.80 -0.93 -0.57
C GLN A 85 -18.48 -1.69 -0.73
N TRP A 86 -18.39 -2.41 -1.85
CA TRP A 86 -17.18 -3.14 -2.20
C TRP A 86 -16.15 -2.21 -2.81
N HIS A 87 -14.98 -2.11 -2.16
CA HIS A 87 -13.81 -1.43 -2.69
C HIS A 87 -12.73 -2.43 -3.08
N ARG A 88 -12.00 -2.13 -4.17
CA ARG A 88 -10.83 -2.88 -4.60
C ARG A 88 -9.57 -2.08 -4.29
N VAL A 89 -8.61 -2.71 -3.63
CA VAL A 89 -7.29 -2.11 -3.37
C VAL A 89 -6.24 -2.86 -4.14
N GLN A 90 -5.32 -2.13 -4.79
CA GLN A 90 -4.09 -2.65 -5.36
C GLN A 90 -2.90 -1.98 -4.69
N LEU A 91 -1.96 -2.78 -4.22
CA LEU A 91 -0.67 -2.34 -3.69
C LEU A 91 0.43 -2.86 -4.61
N HIS A 92 1.21 -1.95 -5.18
CA HIS A 92 2.41 -2.25 -5.94
C HIS A 92 3.63 -1.79 -5.16
N TYR A 93 4.44 -2.73 -4.70
CA TYR A 93 5.67 -2.46 -3.98
C TYR A 93 6.86 -2.91 -4.82
N TYR A 94 7.81 -2.01 -5.07
CA TYR A 94 8.99 -2.33 -5.86
C TYR A 94 10.22 -1.49 -5.49
N ASN A 95 11.40 -2.03 -5.70
CA ASN A 95 12.63 -1.25 -5.72
C ASN A 95 12.79 -0.58 -7.09
N LYS A 96 13.10 0.73 -7.14
CA LYS A 96 13.42 1.39 -8.41
C LYS A 96 14.65 0.73 -9.04
N PRO A 97 14.70 0.54 -10.36
CA PRO A 97 15.89 0.02 -11.01
C PRO A 97 17.03 1.04 -10.94
N VAL A 98 18.26 0.57 -10.73
CA VAL A 98 19.47 1.36 -11.02
C VAL A 98 19.60 1.44 -12.53
N VAL A 99 19.55 2.65 -13.09
CA VAL A 99 19.71 2.89 -14.52
C VAL A 99 21.13 3.35 -14.77
N GLY A 100 21.91 2.57 -15.52
CA GLY A 100 23.28 2.93 -15.90
C GLY A 100 23.31 4.03 -16.97
N HIS A 101 24.52 4.51 -17.30
CA HIS A 101 24.73 5.52 -18.36
C HIS A 101 24.16 5.11 -19.72
N SER A 102 24.02 3.80 -19.98
CA SER A 102 23.43 3.23 -21.19
C SER A 102 21.89 3.22 -21.20
N GLY A 103 21.22 3.68 -20.14
CA GLY A 103 19.76 3.61 -20.00
C GLY A 103 19.22 2.21 -19.66
N VAL A 104 20.10 1.21 -19.51
CA VAL A 104 19.72 -0.18 -19.21
C VAL A 104 19.59 -0.39 -17.69
N PRO A 105 18.51 -1.05 -17.20
CA PRO A 105 18.39 -1.46 -15.81
C PRO A 105 19.49 -2.43 -15.39
N GLN A 106 20.23 -2.10 -14.33
CA GLN A 106 21.36 -2.90 -13.81
C GLN A 106 21.02 -3.67 -12.52
N GLY A 107 19.78 -3.59 -12.05
CA GLY A 107 19.31 -4.27 -10.83
C GLY A 107 18.46 -3.36 -9.93
N PRO A 108 17.97 -3.86 -8.79
CA PRO A 108 17.20 -3.05 -7.84
C PRO A 108 18.11 -2.05 -7.09
N SER A 109 17.64 -0.82 -6.93
CA SER A 109 18.27 0.20 -6.09
C SER A 109 17.80 0.10 -4.64
N GLU A 110 18.39 0.91 -3.75
CA GLU A 110 17.95 1.08 -2.37
C GLU A 110 16.66 1.91 -2.23
N GLN A 111 16.15 2.49 -3.33
CA GLN A 111 14.90 3.24 -3.33
C GLN A 111 13.72 2.30 -3.49
N LYS A 112 12.93 2.20 -2.44
CA LYS A 112 11.71 1.41 -2.35
C LYS A 112 10.51 2.31 -2.59
N VAL A 113 9.59 1.85 -3.42
CA VAL A 113 8.39 2.58 -3.80
C VAL A 113 7.18 1.71 -3.50
N ALA A 114 6.18 2.32 -2.87
CA ALA A 114 4.88 1.72 -2.70
C ALA A 114 3.83 2.61 -3.36
N VAL A 115 3.02 2.04 -4.25
CA VAL A 115 1.87 2.69 -4.87
C VAL A 115 0.62 1.96 -4.41
N VAL A 116 -0.31 2.71 -3.85
CA VAL A 116 -1.64 2.23 -3.47
C VAL A 116 -2.64 2.83 -4.43
N THR A 117 -3.56 2.01 -4.95
CA THR A 117 -4.65 2.43 -5.84
C THR A 117 -5.96 1.83 -5.33
N VAL A 118 -7.02 2.63 -5.35
CA VAL A 118 -8.37 2.23 -4.91
C VAL A 118 -9.33 2.27 -6.10
N ASP A 119 -10.15 1.22 -6.22
CA ASP A 119 -11.17 1.01 -7.25
C ASP A 119 -10.62 1.13 -8.69
N ASP A 120 -11.42 1.63 -9.63
CA ASP A 120 -11.07 1.75 -11.04
C ASP A 120 -10.26 3.03 -11.35
N CYS A 121 -9.42 3.44 -10.40
CA CYS A 121 -8.61 4.65 -10.49
C CYS A 121 -7.54 4.56 -11.59
N ASP A 122 -7.43 5.60 -12.42
CA ASP A 122 -6.28 5.77 -13.30
C ASP A 122 -5.08 6.23 -12.47
N THR A 123 -4.24 5.27 -12.09
CA THR A 123 -3.05 5.50 -11.26
C THR A 123 -2.12 6.57 -11.88
N ALA A 124 -1.95 6.58 -13.19
CA ALA A 124 -1.03 7.52 -13.84
C ALA A 124 -1.57 8.96 -13.76
N MET A 125 -2.88 9.13 -13.97
CA MET A 125 -3.53 10.42 -13.82
C MET A 125 -3.55 10.89 -12.36
N ALA A 126 -3.95 10.02 -11.42
CA ALA A 126 -4.04 10.35 -10.00
C ALA A 126 -2.67 10.74 -9.40
N LEU A 127 -1.60 10.00 -9.70
CA LEU A 127 -0.27 10.33 -9.20
C LEU A 127 0.32 11.59 -9.84
N ARG A 128 0.04 11.85 -11.12
CA ARG A 128 0.63 12.98 -11.85
C ARG A 128 -0.14 14.29 -11.64
N PHE A 129 -1.46 14.22 -11.58
CA PHE A 129 -2.35 15.38 -11.59
C PHE A 129 -3.20 15.50 -10.33
N GLY A 130 -3.09 14.60 -9.35
CA GLY A 130 -3.82 14.67 -8.08
C GLY A 130 -3.82 16.06 -7.42
N PRO A 131 -2.65 16.74 -7.28
CA PRO A 131 -2.60 18.10 -6.73
C PRO A 131 -3.35 19.17 -7.55
N LEU A 132 -3.54 18.94 -8.85
CA LEU A 132 -4.20 19.87 -9.78
C LEU A 132 -5.69 19.60 -9.92
N LEU A 133 -6.08 18.33 -9.81
CA LEU A 133 -7.47 17.87 -9.97
C LEU A 133 -8.22 17.81 -8.63
N GLY A 134 -7.54 18.15 -7.52
CA GLY A 134 -8.11 18.17 -6.17
C GLY A 134 -8.46 16.77 -5.69
N ASN A 135 -9.72 16.38 -5.87
CA ASN A 135 -10.32 15.17 -5.31
C ASN A 135 -9.96 13.88 -6.09
N TYR A 136 -9.10 13.98 -7.10
CA TYR A 136 -8.67 12.86 -7.93
C TYR A 136 -7.39 12.23 -7.37
N SER A 137 -7.49 11.73 -6.15
CA SER A 137 -6.39 11.22 -5.31
C SER A 137 -6.60 9.77 -4.87
N CYS A 138 -7.36 9.00 -5.68
CA CYS A 138 -7.62 7.57 -5.49
C CYS A 138 -6.37 6.67 -5.58
N ALA A 139 -5.22 7.25 -5.94
CA ALA A 139 -3.91 6.61 -5.84
C ALA A 139 -2.90 7.53 -5.16
N ALA A 140 -1.98 6.93 -4.41
CA ALA A 140 -0.88 7.62 -3.75
C ALA A 140 0.40 6.81 -3.83
N GLN A 141 1.54 7.49 -3.76
CA GLN A 141 2.87 6.89 -3.81
C GLN A 141 3.72 7.35 -2.62
N GLY A 142 4.38 6.40 -1.96
CA GLY A 142 5.45 6.64 -1.01
C GLY A 142 6.78 6.15 -1.54
N THR A 143 7.87 6.79 -1.12
CA THR A 143 9.23 6.34 -1.42
C THR A 143 10.06 6.37 -0.16
N GLN A 144 10.82 5.29 0.07
CA GLN A 144 11.77 5.17 1.15
C GLN A 144 13.14 4.84 0.56
N THR A 145 14.18 5.55 0.99
CA THR A 145 15.57 5.25 0.60
C THR A 145 16.25 4.55 1.77
N GLY A 146 16.80 3.36 1.55
CA GLY A 146 17.62 2.69 2.56
C GLY A 146 18.93 3.45 2.79
N SER A 147 19.31 3.67 4.05
CA SER A 147 20.66 4.15 4.37
C SER A 147 21.65 3.00 4.25
N LYS A 148 22.72 3.17 3.48
CA LYS A 148 23.90 2.32 3.63
C LYS A 148 24.61 2.75 4.90
N LYS A 149 24.50 1.98 5.97
CA LYS A 149 25.51 1.98 7.03
C LYS A 149 26.68 1.11 6.63
#